data_AF-A0A969Y2L5-F1
#
_entry.id   AF-A0A969Y2L5-F1
#
_cell.length_a   1.000
_cell.length_b   1.000
_cell.length_c   1.000
_cell.angle_alpha   90.00
_cell.angle_beta   90.00
_cell.angle_gamma   90.00
#
_symmetry.space_group_name_H-M   'P 1'
#
loop_
_entity.id
_entity.type
_entity.pdbx_description
1 polymer ?
#
loop_
_entity_poly.entity_id
_entity_poly.type
_entity_poly.pdbx_seq_one_letter_code
_entity_poly.pdbx_strand_id
1 'polypeptide(L)'
;IGPTVAAIPAIIIALVTLGWPSAIATLVLYIVIQQFENNLIVPRVMQKNVNVSGLTVVLGILIGGSVFGVVGALLAIPMIIVIRTVFAAWLKYKPQGDLI
;
A
#
# COMPACT_ATOMS: atom_id res chain seq x y z
N ILE A 1 0.28 -2.51 -11.60
CA ILE A 1 0.68 -2.04 -12.95
C ILE A 1 0.73 -3.19 -13.96
N GLY A 2 1.38 -4.31 -13.64
CA GLY A 2 1.42 -5.50 -14.51
C GLY A 2 0.05 -5.97 -15.01
N PRO A 3 -0.97 -6.10 -14.13
CA PRO A 3 -2.31 -6.43 -14.57
C PRO A 3 -2.85 -5.40 -15.59
N THR A 4 -2.87 -4.12 -15.24
CA THR A 4 -3.45 -3.05 -16.08
C THR A 4 -2.86 -3.01 -17.48
N VAL A 5 -1.55 -3.27 -17.61
CA VAL A 5 -0.86 -3.34 -18.92
C VAL A 5 -1.29 -4.59 -19.71
N ALA A 6 -1.50 -5.73 -19.05
CA ALA A 6 -1.97 -6.96 -19.69
C ALA A 6 -3.43 -6.88 -20.17
N ALA A 7 -4.24 -5.99 -19.59
CA ALA A 7 -5.63 -5.78 -20.00
C ALA A 7 -5.77 -5.32 -21.45
N ILE A 8 -4.84 -4.46 -21.89
CA ILE A 8 -4.90 -3.80 -23.20
C ILE A 8 -4.85 -4.83 -24.36
N PRO A 9 -3.83 -5.71 -24.47
CA PRO A 9 -3.80 -6.71 -25.52
C PRO A 9 -4.94 -7.73 -25.37
N ALA A 10 -5.38 -8.06 -24.15
CA ALA A 10 -6.47 -9.00 -23.94
C ALA A 10 -7.81 -8.48 -24.49
N ILE A 11 -8.12 -7.19 -24.30
CA ILE A 11 -9.33 -6.56 -24.84
C ILE A 11 -9.26 -6.47 -26.37
N ILE A 12 -8.09 -6.13 -26.92
CA ILE A 12 -7.88 -6.08 -28.38
C ILE A 12 -8.09 -7.47 -29.01
N ILE A 13 -7.52 -8.52 -28.42
CA ILE A 13 -7.68 -9.89 -28.91
C ILE A 13 -9.16 -10.31 -28.83
N ALA A 14 -9.84 -10.02 -27.71
CA ALA A 14 -11.26 -10.33 -27.57
C ALA A 14 -12.12 -9.60 -28.63
N LEU A 15 -11.80 -8.34 -28.93
CA LEU A 15 -12.50 -7.57 -29.95
C LEU A 15 -12.29 -8.14 -31.36
N VAL A 16 -11.05 -8.50 -31.70
CA VAL A 16 -10.70 -8.97 -33.05
C VAL A 16 -11.17 -10.40 -33.30
N THR A 17 -11.15 -11.27 -32.29
CA THR A 17 -11.46 -12.70 -32.46
C THR A 17 -12.93 -13.03 -32.20
N LEU A 18 -13.58 -12.35 -31.26
CA LEU A 18 -14.91 -12.69 -30.75
C LEU A 18 -15.93 -11.55 -30.91
N GLY A 19 -15.47 -10.35 -31.29
CA GLY A 19 -16.30 -9.18 -31.54
C GLY A 19 -16.59 -8.32 -30.29
N TRP A 20 -17.44 -7.31 -30.50
CA TRP A 20 -17.76 -6.29 -29.50
C TRP A 20 -18.33 -6.82 -28.17
N PRO A 21 -19.25 -7.80 -28.15
CA PRO A 21 -19.81 -8.29 -26.88
C PRO A 21 -18.75 -8.88 -25.95
N SER A 22 -17.84 -9.67 -26.51
CA SER A 22 -16.75 -10.30 -25.76
C SER A 22 -15.72 -9.29 -25.28
N ALA A 23 -15.38 -8.28 -26.09
CA ALA A 23 -14.47 -7.21 -25.69
C ALA A 23 -15.01 -6.42 -24.48
N ILE A 24 -16.31 -6.09 -24.50
CA ILE A 24 -16.98 -5.41 -23.39
C ILE A 24 -17.00 -6.30 -22.15
N ALA A 25 -17.33 -7.59 -22.29
CA ALA A 25 -17.32 -8.53 -21.19
C ALA A 25 -15.92 -8.66 -20.56
N THR A 26 -14.86 -8.75 -21.37
CA THR A 26 -13.47 -8.77 -20.91
C THR A 26 -13.11 -7.48 -20.16
N LEU A 27 -13.47 -6.31 -20.70
CA LEU A 27 -13.23 -5.03 -20.03
C LEU A 27 -13.91 -4.95 -18.66
N VAL A 28 -15.19 -5.34 -18.59
CA VAL A 28 -15.96 -5.31 -17.32
C VAL A 28 -15.36 -6.26 -16.30
N LEU A 29 -15.03 -7.50 -16.71
CA LEU A 29 -14.35 -8.47 -15.85
C LEU A 29 -13.03 -7.89 -15.31
N TYR A 30 -12.26 -7.24 -16.18
CA TYR A 30 -11.00 -6.64 -15.84
C TYR A 30 -11.13 -5.54 -14.78
N ILE A 31 -12.13 -4.66 -14.95
CA ILE A 31 -12.44 -3.61 -13.97
C ILE A 31 -12.80 -4.24 -12.62
N VAL A 32 -13.67 -5.25 -12.59
CA VAL A 32 -14.08 -5.93 -11.35
C VAL A 32 -12.88 -6.54 -10.63
N ILE A 33 -12.01 -7.23 -11.37
CA ILE A 33 -10.77 -7.80 -10.82
C ILE A 33 -9.90 -6.69 -10.23
N GLN A 34 -9.69 -5.58 -10.95
CA GLN A 34 -8.88 -4.48 -10.45
C GLN A 34 -9.47 -3.80 -9.22
N GLN A 35 -10.79 -3.69 -9.12
CA GLN A 35 -11.45 -3.18 -7.93
C GLN A 35 -11.22 -4.10 -6.74
N PHE A 36 -11.32 -5.42 -6.93
CA PHE A 36 -11.00 -6.41 -5.89
C PHE A 36 -9.54 -6.33 -5.45
N GLU A 37 -8.61 -6.24 -6.41
CA GLU A 37 -7.19 -6.15 -6.13
C GLU A 37 -6.86 -4.89 -5.33
N ASN A 38 -7.28 -3.73 -5.82
CA ASN A 38 -6.97 -2.45 -5.19
C ASN A 38 -7.63 -2.26 -3.81
N ASN A 39 -8.84 -2.79 -3.61
CA ASN A 39 -9.60 -2.53 -2.39
C ASN A 39 -9.46 -3.63 -1.32
N LEU A 40 -9.14 -4.87 -1.69
CA LEU A 40 -9.07 -5.99 -0.75
C LEU A 40 -7.70 -6.65 -0.72
N ILE A 41 -7.17 -7.03 -1.89
CA ILE A 41 -5.93 -7.81 -1.96
C ILE A 41 -4.75 -6.95 -1.55
N VAL A 42 -4.59 -5.76 -2.16
CA VAL A 42 -3.49 -4.84 -1.87
C VAL A 42 -3.48 -4.43 -0.40
N PRO A 43 -4.59 -3.95 0.21
CA PRO A 43 -4.59 -3.61 1.63
C PRO A 43 -4.32 -4.82 2.53
N ARG A 44 -4.88 -6.00 2.24
CA ARG A 44 -4.68 -7.19 3.08
C ARG A 44 -3.25 -7.73 3.03
N VAL A 45 -2.60 -7.66 1.86
CA VAL A 45 -1.18 -7.99 1.70
C VAL A 45 -0.31 -6.94 2.37
N MET A 46 -0.66 -5.66 2.26
CA MET A 46 0.08 -4.53 2.86
C MET A 46 -0.17 -4.33 4.37
N GLN A 47 -1.28 -4.83 4.91
CA GLN A 47 -1.77 -4.58 6.28
C GLN A 47 -0.80 -5.01 7.39
N LYS A 48 0.25 -5.78 7.09
CA LYS A 48 1.22 -6.24 8.09
C LYS A 48 2.08 -5.12 8.70
N ASN A 49 2.17 -3.96 8.06
CA ASN A 49 2.97 -2.81 8.53
C ASN A 49 2.10 -1.57 8.25
N VAL A 50 1.48 -0.84 9.19
CA VAL A 50 2.06 0.04 10.19
C VAL A 50 0.88 0.47 11.10
N ASN A 51 0.83 0.05 12.36
CA ASN A 51 -0.16 0.56 13.33
C ASN A 51 0.47 1.75 14.09
N VAL A 52 0.51 2.92 13.44
CA VAL A 52 0.95 4.16 14.08
C VAL A 52 -0.27 4.80 14.75
N SER A 53 -0.20 5.05 16.05
CA SER A 53 -1.27 5.76 16.75
C SER A 53 -1.41 7.18 16.21
N GLY A 54 -2.65 7.64 15.98
CA GLY A 54 -2.91 9.01 15.52
C GLY A 54 -2.34 10.07 16.46
N LEU A 55 -2.25 9.78 17.77
CA LEU A 55 -1.62 10.66 18.75
C LEU A 55 -0.13 10.88 18.45
N THR A 56 0.59 9.83 18.05
CA THR A 56 2.02 9.92 17.71
C THR A 56 2.22 10.80 16.47
N VAL A 57 1.31 10.71 15.50
CA VAL A 57 1.34 11.54 14.29
C VAL A 57 1.15 13.01 14.63
N VAL A 58 0.13 13.35 15.44
CA VAL A 58 -0.14 14.73 15.87
C VAL A 58 1.06 15.30 16.65
N LEU A 59 1.61 14.54 17.60
CA LEU A 59 2.78 14.97 18.36
C LEU A 59 4.00 15.19 17.46
N GLY A 60 4.25 14.29 16.52
CA GLY A 60 5.37 14.46 15.57
C GLY A 60 5.18 15.65 14.64
N ILE A 61 3.95 15.96 14.20
CA ILE A 61 3.66 17.17 13.41
C ILE A 61 3.90 18.43 14.24
N LEU A 62 3.48 18.46 15.50
CA LEU A 62 3.71 19.60 16.40
C LEU A 62 5.19 19.83 16.68
N ILE A 63 5.94 18.75 16.93
CA ILE A 63 7.39 18.81 17.18
C ILE A 63 8.16 19.16 15.91
N GLY A 64 7.88 18.50 14.79
CA GLY A 64 8.50 18.81 13.50
C GLY A 64 8.18 20.24 13.04
N GLY A 65 6.92 20.64 13.21
CA GLY A 65 6.42 21.98 12.93
C GLY A 65 7.10 23.06 13.76
N SER A 66 7.39 22.81 15.03
CA SER A 66 8.05 23.80 15.89
C SER A 66 9.55 23.94 15.62
N VAL A 67 10.23 22.86 15.20
CA VAL A 67 11.68 22.86 14.96
C VAL A 67 12.03 23.36 13.55
N PHE A 68 11.30 22.94 12.53
CA PHE A 68 11.61 23.23 11.11
C PHE A 68 10.45 23.91 10.35
N GLY A 69 9.44 24.43 11.06
CA GLY A 69 8.29 25.08 10.45
C GLY A 69 7.46 24.12 9.59
N VAL A 70 6.87 24.65 8.51
CA VAL A 70 6.00 23.88 7.61
C VAL A 70 6.70 22.64 7.03
N VAL A 71 8.00 22.74 6.72
CA VAL A 71 8.77 21.61 6.18
C VAL A 71 8.87 20.47 7.19
N GLY A 72 9.10 20.78 8.47
CA GLY A 72 9.15 19.77 9.52
C GLY A 72 7.79 19.12 9.80
N ALA A 73 6.70 19.89 9.69
CA ALA A 73 5.35 19.33 9.77
C ALA A 73 5.06 18.34 8.63
N LEU A 74 5.49 18.64 7.40
CA LEU A 74 5.33 17.75 6.24
C LEU A 74 6.16 16.46 6.37
N LEU A 75 7.38 16.57 6.89
CA LEU A 75 8.28 15.43 7.05
C LEU A 75 7.98 14.58 8.30
N ALA A 76 7.11 15.05 9.20
CA ALA A 76 6.81 14.36 10.45
C ALA A 76 6.30 12.93 10.22
N ILE A 77 5.36 12.74 9.29
CA ILE A 77 4.75 11.42 9.02
C ILE A 77 5.78 10.36 8.60
N PRO A 78 6.58 10.56 7.52
CA PRO A 78 7.58 9.57 7.13
C PRO A 78 8.64 9.35 8.21
N MET A 79 9.04 10.40 8.94
CA MET A 79 10.04 10.29 10.00
C MET A 79 9.55 9.40 11.16
N ILE A 80 8.30 9.57 11.60
CA ILE A 80 7.65 8.73 12.63
C ILE A 80 7.57 7.27 12.17
N ILE A 81 7.24 7.03 10.90
CA ILE A 81 7.16 5.68 10.33
C ILE A 81 8.54 5.01 10.38
N VAL A 82 9.60 5.71 9.99
CA VAL A 82 10.97 5.19 10.05
C VAL A 82 11.38 4.87 11.48
N ILE A 83 11.21 5.81 12.41
CA ILE A 83 11.58 5.63 13.83
C ILE A 83 10.85 4.42 14.42
N ARG A 84 9.53 4.33 14.23
CA ARG A 84 8.73 3.20 14.72
C ARG A 84 9.18 1.88 14.12
N THR A 85 9.47 1.86 12.82
CA THR A 85 9.86 0.63 12.12
C THR A 85 11.21 0.14 12.61
N VAL A 86 12.19 1.03 12.78
CA VAL A 86 13.51 0.71 13.35
C VAL A 86 13.36 0.23 14.79
N PHE A 87 12.61 0.95 15.62
CA PHE A 87 12.40 0.57 17.02
C PHE A 87 11.71 -0.79 17.17
N ALA A 88 10.67 -1.05 16.36
CA ALA A 88 10.00 -2.34 16.32
C ALA A 88 10.92 -3.47 15.83
N ALA A 89 11.77 -3.21 14.84
CA ALA A 89 12.77 -4.17 14.37
C ALA A 89 13.80 -4.47 15.48
N TRP A 90 14.24 -3.46 16.22
CA TRP A 90 15.19 -3.61 17.32
C TRP A 90 14.61 -4.41 18.49
N LEU A 91 13.36 -4.18 18.86
CA LEU A 91 12.67 -4.95 19.90
C LEU A 91 12.34 -6.39 19.48
N LYS A 92 12.10 -6.62 18.18
CA LYS A 92 11.89 -7.97 17.63
C LYS A 92 13.19 -8.78 17.57
N TYR A 93 14.35 -8.13 17.74
CA TYR A 93 15.66 -8.75 17.87
C TYR A 93 15.90 -9.33 19.28
N LYS A 94 14.90 -10.01 19.86
CA LYS A 94 15.16 -10.97 20.94
C LYS A 94 15.60 -12.27 20.28
N PRO A 95 16.85 -12.75 20.48
CA PRO A 95 17.20 -14.10 20.10
C PRO A 95 16.25 -15.03 20.85
N GLN A 96 15.53 -15.86 20.11
CA GLN A 96 14.76 -16.97 20.64
C GLN A 96 15.78 -18.00 21.13
N GLY A 97 16.38 -17.70 22.28
CA GLY A 97 17.25 -18.60 23.01
C GLY A 97 16.40 -19.73 23.58
N ASP A 98 16.70 -20.93 23.10
CA ASP A 98 16.75 -22.17 23.85
C ASP A 98 15.65 -22.38 24.89
N LEU A 99 14.55 -22.97 24.45
CA LEU A 99 13.77 -23.85 25.33
C LEU A 99 13.70 -25.21 24.63
N ILE A 100 14.62 -26.05 25.10
CA ILE A 100 14.52 -27.52 25.15
C ILE A 100 13.16 -27.88 25.75
#